data_AF-A0A1A1WK15-F1
#
_entry.id   AF-A0A1A1WK15-F1
#
_cell.length_a   1.000
_cell.length_b   1.000
_cell.length_c   1.000
_cell.angle_alpha   90.00
_cell.angle_beta   90.00
_cell.angle_gamma   90.00
#
_symmetry.space_group_name_H-M   'P 1'
#
loop_
_entity.id
_entity.type
_entity.pdbx_description
1 polymer ?
#
loop_
_entity_poly.entity_id
_entity_poly.type
_entity_poly.pdbx_seq_one_letter_code
_entity_poly.pdbx_strand_id
1 'polypeptide(L)'
;MLTRARVVAATLATVLALVSLVRVLYIGFGPLPVRAERQLGFLDAALASGRDTEMQGLFPEGEYFTRVLTGLAEAQVATQLGADPRSADYLARARTRLAAIETAQSLAVFGRGMVPDHGIFAAGWSLALAVAIARASDSDADRAVVRERAETVHSALGQADSPFPASYPGQFWPCDSVVAAGALAGAISLLGLPWRTDLADWRRRALAAADTDTGLLPHQVDREAHALTGPRGSSQAVIQTFWPAVDDVVGAKDDQWQRFSSHFVTSKAGLAGILEYPSGASGAGDVDSGPLIFGVSLSASAVGLAAARANGDGDLAGRLTRQVELIGVPVGWHTTRYLFGVLPVADAFIAWARTVPASDAALNTGSGRSAWFLVWAAPSMLLLAASLALWPRARKTGRTTHPEPADRPAD
;
A
#
# COMPACT_ATOMS: atom_id res chain seq x y z
N MET A 1 17.85 23.66 40.89
CA MET A 1 17.26 22.47 40.22
C MET A 1 16.41 22.85 39.00
N LEU A 2 15.51 23.85 39.09
CA LEU A 2 14.70 24.31 37.94
C LEU A 2 15.51 24.70 36.69
N THR A 3 16.64 25.39 36.84
CA THR A 3 17.47 25.81 35.68
C THR A 3 18.07 24.62 34.93
N ARG A 4 18.51 23.57 35.65
CA ARG A 4 19.04 22.35 35.04
C ARG A 4 17.94 21.57 34.33
N ALA A 5 16.77 21.41 34.95
CA ALA A 5 15.62 20.77 34.33
C ALA A 5 15.14 21.51 33.05
N ARG A 6 15.11 22.84 33.08
CA ARG A 6 14.81 23.67 31.91
C ARG A 6 15.82 23.51 30.77
N VAL A 7 17.12 23.48 31.10
CA VAL A 7 18.17 23.26 30.09
C VAL A 7 18.07 21.87 29.48
N VAL A 8 17.83 20.83 30.29
CA VAL A 8 17.64 19.45 29.79
C VAL A 8 16.40 19.37 28.88
N ALA A 9 15.26 19.94 29.29
CA ALA A 9 14.05 19.96 28.48
C ALA A 9 14.24 20.73 27.17
N ALA A 10 14.87 21.91 27.22
CA ALA A 10 15.18 22.70 26.03
C ALA A 10 16.14 21.97 25.08
N THR A 11 17.12 21.24 25.62
CA THR A 11 18.06 20.43 24.82
C THR A 11 17.33 19.29 24.13
N LEU A 12 16.52 18.52 24.87
CA LEU A 12 15.72 17.42 24.30
C LEU A 12 14.75 17.92 23.23
N ALA A 13 14.04 19.03 23.48
CA ALA A 13 13.14 19.64 22.51
C ALA A 13 13.88 20.11 21.25
N THR A 14 15.07 20.70 21.41
CA THR A 14 15.93 21.12 20.29
C THR A 14 16.37 19.93 19.43
N VAL A 15 16.84 18.85 20.08
CA VAL A 15 17.25 17.63 19.38
C VAL A 15 16.06 17.02 18.65
N LEU A 16 14.91 16.87 19.31
CA LEU A 16 13.69 16.34 18.70
C LEU A 16 13.25 17.19 17.50
N ALA A 17 13.27 18.51 17.64
CA ALA A 17 12.90 19.44 16.58
C ALA A 17 13.83 19.34 15.37
N LEU A 18 15.14 19.30 15.60
CA LEU A 18 16.13 19.14 14.52
C LEU A 18 16.02 17.80 13.82
N VAL A 19 15.91 16.70 14.58
CA VAL A 19 15.74 15.35 14.01
C VAL A 19 14.44 15.28 13.19
N SER A 20 13.35 15.82 13.72
CA SER A 20 12.06 15.90 13.00
C SER A 20 12.16 16.75 11.74
N LEU A 21 12.79 17.92 11.82
CA LEU A 21 12.99 18.83 10.69
C LEU A 21 13.81 18.17 9.58
N VAL A 22 14.97 17.62 9.91
CA VAL A 22 15.84 16.91 8.96
C VAL A 22 15.09 15.74 8.34
N ARG A 23 14.35 14.97 9.15
CA ARG A 23 13.55 13.85 8.66
C ARG A 23 12.48 14.29 7.65
N VAL A 24 11.67 15.31 7.97
CA VAL A 24 10.61 15.80 7.07
C VAL A 24 11.21 16.32 5.76
N LEU A 25 12.30 17.07 5.82
CA LEU A 25 12.98 17.56 4.62
C LEU A 25 13.61 16.43 3.81
N TYR A 26 14.22 15.44 4.46
CA TYR A 26 14.77 14.26 3.79
C TYR A 26 13.67 13.43 3.11
N ILE A 27 12.51 13.26 3.76
CA ILE A 27 11.34 12.62 3.15
C ILE A 27 10.85 13.41 1.94
N GLY A 28 10.80 14.75 2.03
CA GLY A 28 10.27 15.60 0.97
C GLY A 28 11.18 15.71 -0.25
N PHE A 29 12.50 15.73 -0.06
CA PHE A 29 13.48 16.10 -1.11
C PHE A 29 14.54 15.02 -1.37
N GLY A 30 14.77 14.10 -0.44
CA GLY A 30 15.72 13.00 -0.58
C GLY A 30 15.29 11.91 -1.57
N PRO A 31 16.12 10.87 -1.75
CA PRO A 31 15.76 9.69 -2.53
C PRO A 31 14.59 8.94 -1.88
N LEU A 32 13.83 8.21 -2.68
CA LEU A 32 12.77 7.34 -2.15
C LEU A 32 13.40 6.22 -1.30
N PRO A 33 12.75 5.84 -0.19
CA PRO A 33 13.30 4.85 0.73
C PRO A 33 13.18 3.43 0.17
N VAL A 34 14.29 2.70 0.17
CA VAL A 34 14.30 1.25 -0.10
C VAL A 34 14.09 0.51 1.23
N ARG A 35 12.88 0.00 1.45
CA ARG A 35 12.49 -0.59 2.76
C ARG A 35 11.78 -1.92 2.72
N ALA A 36 11.50 -2.44 1.52
CA ALA A 36 10.77 -3.70 1.36
C ALA A 36 11.39 -4.81 2.23
N GLU A 37 12.69 -5.08 2.10
CA GLU A 37 13.40 -6.09 2.90
C GLU A 37 13.26 -5.88 4.42
N ARG A 38 13.40 -4.63 4.91
CA ARG A 38 13.29 -4.33 6.35
C ARG A 38 11.87 -4.53 6.86
N GLN A 39 10.87 -4.23 6.05
CA GLN A 39 9.47 -4.41 6.39
C GLN A 39 9.09 -5.89 6.39
N LEU A 40 9.59 -6.65 5.41
CA LEU A 40 9.46 -8.09 5.37
C LEU A 40 10.09 -8.77 6.59
N GLY A 41 11.23 -8.29 7.09
CA GLY A 41 11.81 -8.79 8.34
C GLY A 41 10.91 -8.58 9.57
N PHE A 42 10.12 -7.49 9.62
CA PHE A 42 9.11 -7.30 10.67
C PHE A 42 7.91 -8.23 10.46
N LEU A 43 7.40 -8.32 9.24
CA LEU A 43 6.23 -9.14 8.89
C LEU A 43 6.50 -10.62 9.16
N ASP A 44 7.68 -11.11 8.84
CA ASP A 44 8.09 -12.49 9.09
C ASP A 44 8.08 -12.82 10.59
N ALA A 45 8.62 -11.93 11.42
CA ALA A 45 8.57 -12.07 12.88
C ALA A 45 7.12 -11.99 13.42
N ALA A 46 6.29 -11.11 12.86
CA ALA A 46 4.89 -10.98 13.26
C ALA A 46 4.08 -12.25 12.94
N LEU A 47 4.26 -12.80 11.73
CA LEU A 47 3.65 -14.04 11.27
C LEU A 47 4.11 -15.24 12.09
N ALA A 48 5.40 -15.34 12.42
CA ALA A 48 5.93 -16.39 13.28
C ALA A 48 5.34 -16.38 14.70
N SER A 49 4.86 -15.22 15.15
CA SER A 49 4.17 -15.06 16.44
C SER A 49 2.63 -15.16 16.37
N GLY A 50 2.05 -15.50 15.22
CA GLY A 50 0.60 -15.68 15.05
C GLY A 50 -0.22 -14.39 15.00
N ARG A 51 0.42 -13.24 14.74
CA ARG A 51 -0.27 -11.92 14.73
C ARG A 51 -1.15 -11.69 13.50
N ASP A 52 -1.02 -12.51 12.47
CA ASP A 52 -1.96 -12.61 11.37
C ASP A 52 -3.34 -13.13 11.82
N THR A 53 -3.39 -14.13 12.70
CA THR A 53 -4.66 -14.61 13.26
C THR A 53 -5.33 -13.55 14.14
N GLU A 54 -4.56 -12.68 14.80
CA GLU A 54 -5.12 -11.50 15.48
C GLU A 54 -5.81 -10.54 14.49
N MET A 55 -5.27 -10.39 13.27
CA MET A 55 -5.87 -9.54 12.24
C MET A 55 -7.20 -10.09 11.72
N GLN A 56 -7.42 -11.40 11.77
CA GLN A 56 -8.69 -12.03 11.43
C GLN A 56 -9.86 -11.54 12.31
N GLY A 57 -9.56 -11.15 13.56
CA GLY A 57 -10.55 -10.57 14.47
C GLY A 57 -10.88 -9.09 14.19
N LEU A 58 -10.07 -8.42 13.36
CA LEU A 58 -10.24 -7.01 13.00
C LEU A 58 -10.79 -6.83 11.58
N PHE A 59 -10.45 -7.74 10.67
CA PHE A 59 -10.87 -7.72 9.26
C PHE A 59 -11.33 -9.12 8.84
N PRO A 60 -12.41 -9.27 8.05
CA PRO A 60 -12.91 -10.57 7.61
C PRO A 60 -11.89 -11.42 6.86
N GLU A 61 -10.89 -10.80 6.24
CA GLU A 61 -9.80 -11.45 5.50
C GLU A 61 -8.43 -11.14 6.12
N GLY A 62 -8.38 -10.65 7.37
CA GLY A 62 -7.16 -10.08 7.94
C GLY A 62 -5.97 -11.03 8.00
N GLU A 63 -6.19 -12.31 8.35
CA GLU A 63 -5.13 -13.33 8.32
C GLU A 63 -4.68 -13.60 6.89
N TYR A 64 -5.64 -13.82 5.99
CA TYR A 64 -5.39 -14.15 4.59
C TYR A 64 -4.61 -13.04 3.88
N PHE A 65 -5.06 -11.77 4.00
CA PHE A 65 -4.39 -10.61 3.41
C PHE A 65 -2.98 -10.42 3.97
N THR A 66 -2.80 -10.55 5.29
CA THR A 66 -1.47 -10.40 5.89
C THR A 66 -0.48 -11.41 5.29
N ARG A 67 -0.89 -12.66 5.10
CA ARG A 67 -0.06 -13.71 4.50
C ARG A 67 0.19 -13.51 3.00
N VAL A 68 -0.87 -13.33 2.21
CA VAL A 68 -0.74 -13.28 0.74
C VAL A 68 0.01 -12.04 0.27
N LEU A 69 -0.25 -10.86 0.88
CA LEU A 69 0.44 -9.61 0.52
C LEU A 69 1.91 -9.65 0.94
N THR A 70 2.22 -10.26 2.10
CA THR A 70 3.60 -10.51 2.51
C THR A 70 4.30 -11.44 1.51
N GLY A 71 3.67 -12.56 1.13
CA GLY A 71 4.22 -13.49 0.15
C GLY A 71 4.47 -12.85 -1.22
N LEU A 72 3.55 -12.00 -1.69
CA LEU A 72 3.71 -11.25 -2.94
C LEU A 72 4.92 -10.31 -2.88
N ALA A 73 5.08 -9.60 -1.76
CA ALA A 73 6.24 -8.73 -1.55
C ALA A 73 7.55 -9.54 -1.45
N GLU A 74 7.55 -10.71 -0.80
CA GLU A 74 8.70 -11.62 -0.72
C GLU A 74 9.12 -12.12 -2.12
N ALA A 75 8.17 -12.62 -2.93
CA ALA A 75 8.45 -13.08 -4.29
C ALA A 75 8.98 -11.96 -5.20
N GLN A 76 8.44 -10.75 -5.04
CA GLN A 76 8.88 -9.60 -5.83
C GLN A 76 10.26 -9.08 -5.41
N VAL A 77 10.61 -9.14 -4.11
CA VAL A 77 11.97 -8.89 -3.64
C VAL A 77 12.93 -9.95 -4.18
N ALA A 78 12.55 -11.23 -4.18
CA ALA A 78 13.37 -12.29 -4.77
C ALA A 78 13.64 -12.02 -6.26
N THR A 79 12.63 -11.60 -7.02
CA THR A 79 12.79 -11.20 -8.43
C THR A 79 13.82 -10.06 -8.58
N GLN A 80 13.74 -9.03 -7.73
CA GLN A 80 14.65 -7.87 -7.77
C GLN A 80 16.09 -8.23 -7.39
N LEU A 81 16.26 -9.19 -6.49
CA LEU A 81 17.57 -9.70 -6.07
C LEU A 81 18.23 -10.58 -7.14
N GLY A 82 17.45 -11.21 -8.03
CA GLY A 82 17.95 -12.03 -9.11
C GLY A 82 18.83 -13.18 -8.59
N ALA A 83 20.11 -13.18 -8.99
CA ALA A 83 21.09 -14.22 -8.64
C ALA A 83 21.70 -14.06 -7.22
N ASP A 84 21.35 -13.02 -6.45
CA ASP A 84 21.80 -12.88 -5.06
C ASP A 84 21.29 -14.10 -4.24
N PRO A 85 22.16 -14.78 -3.46
CA PRO A 85 21.77 -15.94 -2.65
C PRO A 85 20.57 -15.70 -1.72
N ARG A 86 20.36 -14.46 -1.25
CA ARG A 86 19.20 -14.09 -0.42
C ARG A 86 17.87 -14.28 -1.12
N SER A 87 17.85 -14.27 -2.46
CA SER A 87 16.64 -14.51 -3.26
C SER A 87 15.97 -15.85 -2.90
N ALA A 88 16.78 -16.89 -2.65
CA ALA A 88 16.29 -18.21 -2.29
C ALA A 88 15.49 -18.21 -0.97
N ASP A 89 15.91 -17.44 0.03
CA ASP A 89 15.23 -17.34 1.33
C ASP A 89 13.87 -16.63 1.21
N TYR A 90 13.80 -15.57 0.40
CA TYR A 90 12.54 -14.89 0.11
C TYR A 90 11.57 -15.79 -0.68
N LEU A 91 12.06 -16.55 -1.66
CA LEU A 91 11.27 -17.54 -2.39
C LEU A 91 10.72 -18.64 -1.47
N ALA A 92 11.55 -19.17 -0.58
CA ALA A 92 11.14 -20.19 0.37
C ALA A 92 10.00 -19.69 1.29
N ARG A 93 10.12 -18.46 1.78
CA ARG A 93 9.06 -17.82 2.58
C ARG A 93 7.79 -17.57 1.77
N ALA A 94 7.89 -17.06 0.55
CA ALA A 94 6.73 -16.85 -0.33
C ALA A 94 5.97 -18.17 -0.59
N ARG A 95 6.67 -19.28 -0.85
CA ARG A 95 6.05 -20.62 -0.97
C ARG A 95 5.36 -21.07 0.32
N THR A 96 5.98 -20.77 1.46
CA THR A 96 5.37 -21.04 2.77
C THR A 96 4.09 -20.23 2.97
N ARG A 97 4.05 -18.97 2.52
CA ARG A 97 2.83 -18.15 2.57
C ARG A 97 1.74 -18.70 1.67
N LEU A 98 2.08 -19.14 0.46
CA LEU A 98 1.12 -19.77 -0.46
C LEU A 98 0.49 -21.01 0.17
N ALA A 99 1.30 -21.91 0.75
CA ALA A 99 0.78 -23.07 1.45
C ALA A 99 -0.11 -22.70 2.66
N ALA A 100 0.23 -21.63 3.39
CA ALA A 100 -0.51 -21.21 4.57
C ALA A 100 -1.91 -20.65 4.26
N ILE A 101 -2.07 -19.93 3.15
CA ILE A 101 -3.37 -19.36 2.73
C ILE A 101 -4.31 -20.40 2.12
N GLU A 102 -3.81 -21.58 1.78
CA GLU A 102 -4.58 -22.67 1.17
C GLU A 102 -5.01 -23.75 2.18
N THR A 103 -4.69 -23.55 3.46
CA THR A 103 -5.16 -24.42 4.53
C THR A 103 -6.68 -24.33 4.67
N ALA A 104 -7.32 -25.43 5.06
CA ALA A 104 -8.77 -25.46 5.30
C ALA A 104 -9.22 -24.42 6.33
N GLN A 105 -8.38 -24.13 7.33
CA GLN A 105 -8.62 -23.08 8.32
C GLN A 105 -8.63 -21.68 7.68
N SER A 106 -7.62 -21.37 6.86
CA SER A 106 -7.52 -20.06 6.20
C SER A 106 -8.64 -19.85 5.18
N LEU A 107 -9.08 -20.91 4.51
CA LEU A 107 -10.15 -20.85 3.51
C LEU A 107 -11.57 -20.87 4.10
N ALA A 108 -11.73 -21.26 5.37
CA ALA A 108 -13.05 -21.44 5.99
C ALA A 108 -13.92 -20.17 5.96
N VAL A 109 -13.30 -18.99 6.08
CA VAL A 109 -13.99 -17.69 6.14
C VAL A 109 -14.69 -17.32 4.83
N PHE A 110 -14.22 -17.84 3.69
CA PHE A 110 -14.79 -17.54 2.38
C PHE A 110 -16.02 -18.38 2.05
N GLY A 111 -16.38 -19.36 2.88
CA GLY A 111 -17.51 -20.25 2.64
C GLY A 111 -17.26 -21.26 1.52
N ARG A 112 -18.30 -22.03 1.17
CA ARG A 112 -18.25 -23.11 0.15
C ARG A 112 -19.52 -23.12 -0.70
N GLY A 113 -19.51 -23.94 -1.76
CA GLY A 113 -20.69 -24.19 -2.60
C GLY A 113 -20.88 -23.14 -3.70
N MET A 114 -19.77 -22.53 -4.13
CA MET A 114 -19.70 -21.63 -5.28
C MET A 114 -18.59 -22.10 -6.23
N VAL A 115 -18.45 -21.43 -7.37
CA VAL A 115 -17.41 -21.74 -8.36
C VAL A 115 -16.51 -20.52 -8.52
N PRO A 116 -15.22 -20.60 -8.13
CA PRO A 116 -14.56 -21.77 -7.52
C PRO A 116 -15.01 -21.97 -6.05
N ASP A 117 -14.78 -23.17 -5.48
CA ASP A 117 -15.01 -23.36 -4.04
C ASP A 117 -14.14 -22.35 -3.27
N HIS A 118 -14.66 -21.80 -2.18
CA HIS A 118 -14.04 -20.66 -1.46
C HIS A 118 -13.94 -19.34 -2.24
N GLY A 119 -14.61 -19.22 -3.40
CA GLY A 119 -14.85 -17.96 -4.09
C GLY A 119 -13.66 -17.42 -4.90
N ILE A 120 -13.97 -16.49 -5.79
CA ILE A 120 -12.99 -15.93 -6.75
C ILE A 120 -11.91 -15.08 -6.07
N PHE A 121 -12.22 -14.50 -4.91
CA PHE A 121 -11.26 -13.78 -4.08
C PHE A 121 -10.05 -14.67 -3.74
N ALA A 122 -10.30 -15.80 -3.08
CA ALA A 122 -9.22 -16.69 -2.62
C ALA A 122 -8.48 -17.31 -3.81
N ALA A 123 -9.20 -17.70 -4.86
CA ALA A 123 -8.59 -18.27 -6.07
C ALA A 123 -7.70 -17.25 -6.80
N GLY A 124 -8.17 -16.00 -6.94
CA GLY A 124 -7.43 -14.94 -7.63
C GLY A 124 -6.15 -14.53 -6.90
N TRP A 125 -6.23 -14.32 -5.58
CA TRP A 125 -5.07 -13.95 -4.77
C TRP A 125 -4.05 -15.10 -4.64
N SER A 126 -4.50 -16.35 -4.52
CA SER A 126 -3.60 -17.52 -4.58
C SER A 126 -2.88 -17.62 -5.93
N LEU A 127 -3.61 -17.47 -7.05
CA LEU A 127 -3.00 -17.47 -8.38
C LEU A 127 -1.99 -16.32 -8.54
N ALA A 128 -2.32 -15.11 -8.04
CA ALA A 128 -1.41 -13.97 -8.10
C ALA A 128 -0.08 -14.26 -7.39
N LEU A 129 -0.14 -14.86 -6.19
CA LEU A 129 1.05 -15.26 -5.44
C LEU A 129 1.83 -16.38 -6.16
N ALA A 130 1.15 -17.40 -6.67
CA ALA A 130 1.79 -18.46 -7.44
C ALA A 130 2.54 -17.93 -8.67
N VAL A 131 1.93 -17.00 -9.43
CA VAL A 131 2.56 -16.35 -10.59
C VAL A 131 3.78 -15.54 -10.16
N ALA A 132 3.70 -14.79 -9.06
CA ALA A 132 4.84 -14.03 -8.55
C ALA A 132 6.00 -14.94 -8.15
N ILE A 133 5.73 -16.07 -7.47
CA ILE A 133 6.74 -17.08 -7.11
C ILE A 133 7.39 -17.66 -8.37
N ALA A 134 6.57 -18.08 -9.35
CA ALA A 134 7.05 -18.72 -10.57
C ALA A 134 7.78 -17.76 -11.54
N ARG A 135 7.59 -16.44 -11.41
CA ARG A 135 8.41 -15.43 -12.11
C ARG A 135 9.77 -15.22 -11.44
N ALA A 136 9.81 -15.34 -10.12
CA ALA A 136 11.02 -15.21 -9.32
C ALA A 136 11.86 -16.50 -9.31
N SER A 137 11.29 -17.63 -9.72
CA SER A 137 11.95 -18.93 -9.79
C SER A 137 12.05 -19.46 -11.23
N ASP A 138 12.94 -20.43 -11.45
CA ASP A 138 13.02 -21.20 -12.70
C ASP A 138 12.51 -22.64 -12.51
N SER A 139 11.59 -22.83 -11.56
CA SER A 139 11.13 -24.15 -11.14
C SER A 139 9.92 -24.61 -11.95
N ASP A 140 10.04 -25.77 -12.59
CA ASP A 140 8.89 -26.44 -13.25
C ASP A 140 7.77 -26.77 -12.27
N ALA A 141 8.09 -27.04 -11.00
CA ALA A 141 7.09 -27.28 -9.97
C ALA A 141 6.27 -26.01 -9.69
N ASP A 142 6.90 -24.84 -9.61
CA ASP A 142 6.18 -23.58 -9.41
C ASP A 142 5.32 -23.24 -10.64
N ARG A 143 5.81 -23.54 -11.86
CA ARG A 143 5.02 -23.41 -13.10
C ARG A 143 3.82 -24.34 -13.14
N ALA A 144 3.93 -25.56 -12.62
CA ALA A 144 2.81 -26.50 -12.51
C ALA A 144 1.74 -26.00 -11.52
N VAL A 145 2.16 -25.47 -10.37
CA VAL A 145 1.29 -24.82 -9.36
C VAL A 145 0.49 -23.66 -9.98
N VAL A 146 1.14 -22.83 -10.82
CA VAL A 146 0.46 -21.76 -11.57
C VAL A 146 -0.58 -22.33 -12.53
N ARG A 147 -0.24 -23.38 -13.30
CA ARG A 147 -1.16 -23.97 -14.29
C ARG A 147 -2.45 -24.47 -13.64
N GLU A 148 -2.34 -25.23 -12.55
CA GLU A 148 -3.49 -25.76 -11.79
C GLU A 148 -4.44 -24.65 -11.31
N ARG A 149 -3.88 -23.58 -10.73
CA ARG A 149 -4.67 -22.42 -10.25
C ARG A 149 -5.26 -21.62 -11.41
N ALA A 150 -4.52 -21.49 -12.51
CA ALA A 150 -4.98 -20.79 -13.69
C ALA A 150 -6.17 -21.50 -14.35
N GLU A 151 -6.19 -22.82 -14.39
CA GLU A 151 -7.34 -23.61 -14.87
C GLU A 151 -8.60 -23.34 -14.02
N THR A 152 -8.45 -23.31 -12.69
CA THR A 152 -9.55 -23.00 -11.76
C THR A 152 -10.11 -21.59 -12.00
N VAL A 153 -9.24 -20.59 -12.09
CA VAL A 153 -9.63 -19.19 -12.33
C VAL A 153 -10.24 -19.01 -13.72
N HIS A 154 -9.64 -19.59 -14.76
CA HIS A 154 -10.15 -19.52 -16.13
C HIS A 154 -11.56 -20.10 -16.24
N SER A 155 -11.79 -21.28 -15.67
CA SER A 155 -13.11 -21.91 -15.60
C SER A 155 -14.14 -21.01 -14.93
N ALA A 156 -13.78 -20.38 -13.80
CA ALA A 156 -14.68 -19.49 -13.08
C ALA A 156 -15.03 -18.22 -13.89
N LEU A 157 -14.03 -17.52 -14.45
CA LEU A 157 -14.25 -16.31 -15.24
C LEU A 157 -14.98 -16.58 -16.57
N GLY A 158 -14.91 -17.82 -17.06
CA GLY A 158 -15.59 -18.28 -18.27
C GLY A 158 -17.11 -18.51 -18.14
N GLN A 159 -17.69 -18.34 -16.94
CA GLN A 159 -19.14 -18.48 -16.75
C GLN A 159 -19.92 -17.46 -17.60
N ALA A 160 -21.00 -17.94 -18.23
CA ALA A 160 -21.78 -17.16 -19.18
C ALA A 160 -22.67 -16.11 -18.51
N ASP A 161 -23.23 -16.44 -17.34
CA ASP A 161 -24.28 -15.65 -16.68
C ASP A 161 -23.76 -14.30 -16.15
N SER A 162 -22.49 -14.25 -15.74
CA SER A 162 -21.86 -13.04 -15.22
C SER A 162 -20.34 -13.06 -15.43
N PRO A 163 -19.70 -11.91 -15.72
CA PRO A 163 -18.24 -11.79 -15.69
C PRO A 163 -17.66 -11.80 -14.27
N PHE A 164 -18.49 -11.73 -13.23
CA PHE A 164 -18.04 -11.63 -11.84
C PHE A 164 -18.50 -12.84 -11.04
N PRO A 165 -17.68 -13.89 -10.90
CA PRO A 165 -18.00 -15.01 -10.04
C PRO A 165 -18.08 -14.57 -8.57
N ALA A 166 -18.76 -15.37 -7.74
CA ALA A 166 -18.95 -15.05 -6.34
C ALA A 166 -17.61 -15.03 -5.57
N SER A 167 -17.40 -13.99 -4.76
CA SER A 167 -16.28 -13.94 -3.80
C SER A 167 -16.62 -14.63 -2.48
N TYR A 168 -17.89 -14.48 -2.07
CA TYR A 168 -18.50 -15.11 -0.91
C TYR A 168 -19.87 -15.67 -1.31
N PRO A 169 -20.50 -16.57 -0.52
CA PRO A 169 -21.80 -17.12 -0.88
C PRO A 169 -22.83 -16.02 -1.13
N GLY A 170 -23.27 -15.89 -2.39
CA GLY A 170 -24.26 -14.90 -2.82
C GLY A 170 -23.75 -13.45 -2.93
N GLN A 171 -22.44 -13.20 -2.88
CA GLN A 171 -21.87 -11.86 -2.97
C GLN A 171 -20.82 -11.76 -4.08
N PHE A 172 -20.91 -10.71 -4.88
CA PHE A 172 -20.15 -10.55 -6.12
C PHE A 172 -19.42 -9.21 -6.12
N TRP A 173 -18.09 -9.28 -6.20
CA TRP A 173 -17.21 -8.14 -6.07
C TRP A 173 -16.34 -8.03 -7.33
N PRO A 174 -16.59 -7.06 -8.21
CA PRO A 174 -15.82 -6.90 -9.44
C PRO A 174 -14.31 -6.78 -9.22
N CYS A 175 -13.86 -6.16 -8.12
CA CYS A 175 -12.44 -6.05 -7.81
C CYS A 175 -11.75 -7.41 -7.68
N ASP A 176 -12.41 -8.40 -7.09
CA ASP A 176 -11.83 -9.73 -6.86
C ASP A 176 -11.71 -10.50 -8.17
N SER A 177 -12.70 -10.35 -9.04
CA SER A 177 -12.67 -10.89 -10.40
C SER A 177 -11.56 -10.25 -11.22
N VAL A 178 -11.29 -8.96 -11.04
CA VAL A 178 -10.15 -8.27 -11.69
C VAL A 178 -8.81 -8.77 -11.17
N VAL A 179 -8.65 -9.01 -9.86
CA VAL A 179 -7.44 -9.65 -9.32
C VAL A 179 -7.22 -11.00 -9.98
N ALA A 180 -8.26 -11.83 -10.05
CA ALA A 180 -8.20 -13.14 -10.68
C ALA A 180 -7.87 -13.05 -12.17
N ALA A 181 -8.48 -12.12 -12.91
CA ALA A 181 -8.21 -11.90 -14.32
C ALA A 181 -6.79 -11.39 -14.59
N GLY A 182 -6.28 -10.46 -13.77
CA GLY A 182 -4.90 -9.97 -13.86
C GLY A 182 -3.88 -11.06 -13.52
N ALA A 183 -4.18 -11.91 -12.54
CA ALA A 183 -3.36 -13.08 -12.21
C ALA A 183 -3.38 -14.12 -13.35
N LEU A 184 -4.55 -14.36 -13.95
CA LEU A 184 -4.69 -15.21 -15.13
C LEU A 184 -3.92 -14.67 -16.34
N ALA A 185 -3.96 -13.36 -16.57
CA ALA A 185 -3.13 -12.69 -17.57
C ALA A 185 -1.64 -12.97 -17.31
N GLY A 186 -1.21 -12.83 -16.05
CA GLY A 186 0.14 -13.19 -15.63
C GLY A 186 0.50 -14.65 -15.94
N ALA A 187 -0.40 -15.59 -15.69
CA ALA A 187 -0.22 -17.02 -16.00
C ALA A 187 -0.17 -17.29 -17.52
N ILE A 188 -1.05 -16.65 -18.30
CA ILE A 188 -1.05 -16.72 -19.78
C ILE A 188 0.29 -16.27 -20.32
N SER A 189 0.80 -15.12 -19.87
CA SER A 189 2.09 -14.60 -20.31
C SER A 189 3.26 -15.49 -19.86
N LEU A 190 3.23 -16.02 -18.64
CA LEU A 190 4.33 -16.80 -18.07
C LEU A 190 4.45 -18.21 -18.68
N LEU A 191 3.32 -18.84 -18.99
CA LEU A 191 3.25 -20.24 -19.42
C LEU A 191 2.87 -20.41 -20.90
N GLY A 192 2.53 -19.32 -21.61
CA GLY A 192 2.07 -19.38 -23.00
C GLY A 192 0.71 -20.06 -23.15
N LEU A 193 -0.21 -19.84 -22.20
CA LEU A 193 -1.54 -20.49 -22.23
C LEU A 193 -2.41 -19.92 -23.36
N PRO A 194 -3.29 -20.74 -23.98
CA PRO A 194 -4.02 -20.35 -25.18
C PRO A 194 -5.27 -19.48 -24.93
N TRP A 195 -5.41 -18.86 -23.76
CA TRP A 195 -6.67 -18.23 -23.30
C TRP A 195 -6.75 -16.71 -23.49
N ARG A 196 -5.94 -16.14 -24.40
CA ARG A 196 -5.97 -14.70 -24.71
C ARG A 196 -7.36 -14.25 -25.16
N THR A 197 -8.02 -15.03 -26.02
CA THR A 197 -9.36 -14.70 -26.54
C THR A 197 -10.42 -14.74 -25.44
N ASP A 198 -10.39 -15.76 -24.58
CA ASP A 198 -11.33 -15.90 -23.48
C ASP A 198 -11.20 -14.74 -22.48
N LEU A 199 -9.97 -14.32 -22.19
CA LEU A 199 -9.70 -13.15 -21.34
C LEU A 199 -10.21 -11.84 -22.00
N ALA A 200 -10.08 -11.71 -23.32
CA ALA A 200 -10.62 -10.55 -24.06
C ALA A 200 -12.17 -10.52 -24.01
N ASP A 201 -12.80 -11.69 -24.10
CA ASP A 201 -14.26 -11.83 -23.99
C ASP A 201 -14.75 -11.53 -22.57
N TRP A 202 -14.04 -12.00 -21.54
CA TRP A 202 -14.30 -11.61 -20.15
C TRP A 202 -14.20 -10.10 -19.97
N ARG A 203 -13.10 -9.48 -20.44
CA ARG A 203 -12.87 -8.04 -20.34
C ARG A 203 -14.01 -7.23 -20.96
N ARG A 204 -14.48 -7.62 -22.15
CA ARG A 204 -15.61 -6.98 -22.82
C ARG A 204 -16.88 -7.03 -21.97
N ARG A 205 -17.19 -8.19 -21.38
CA ARG A 205 -18.35 -8.35 -20.49
C ARG A 205 -18.21 -7.55 -19.20
N ALA A 206 -17.03 -7.55 -18.58
CA ALA A 206 -16.77 -6.77 -17.38
C ALA A 206 -16.98 -5.26 -17.64
N LEU A 207 -16.45 -4.74 -18.75
CA LEU A 207 -16.63 -3.33 -19.12
C LEU A 207 -18.09 -2.98 -19.49
N ALA A 208 -18.89 -3.95 -19.94
CA ALA A 208 -20.32 -3.72 -20.17
C ALA A 208 -21.12 -3.49 -18.87
N ALA A 209 -20.57 -3.93 -17.73
CA ALA A 209 -21.13 -3.71 -16.39
C ALA A 209 -20.53 -2.48 -15.68
N ALA A 210 -19.71 -1.69 -16.36
CA ALA A 210 -19.16 -0.47 -15.79
C ALA A 210 -20.26 0.56 -15.51
N ASP A 211 -20.06 1.33 -14.44
CA ASP A 211 -20.90 2.46 -14.08
C ASP A 211 -20.92 3.49 -15.22
N THR A 212 -22.11 3.95 -15.63
CA THR A 212 -22.26 4.78 -16.83
C THR A 212 -21.69 6.19 -16.67
N ASP A 213 -21.64 6.70 -15.43
CA ASP A 213 -21.24 8.08 -15.15
C ASP A 213 -19.72 8.21 -15.09
N THR A 214 -19.05 7.21 -14.53
CA THR A 214 -17.59 7.20 -14.36
C THR A 214 -16.87 6.32 -15.38
N GLY A 215 -17.56 5.35 -15.99
CA GLY A 215 -16.98 4.30 -16.81
C GLY A 215 -16.11 3.30 -16.05
N LEU A 216 -16.18 3.30 -14.72
CA LEU A 216 -15.40 2.43 -13.85
C LEU A 216 -16.26 1.27 -13.33
N LEU A 217 -15.64 0.15 -12.99
CA LEU A 217 -16.39 -0.97 -12.43
C LEU A 217 -17.03 -0.62 -11.07
N PRO A 218 -18.27 -1.07 -10.82
CA PRO A 218 -18.91 -0.89 -9.53
C PRO A 218 -18.17 -1.61 -8.41
N HIS A 219 -18.44 -1.22 -7.17
CA HIS A 219 -17.86 -1.87 -6.00
C HIS A 219 -18.50 -3.23 -5.72
N GLN A 220 -19.83 -3.33 -5.86
CA GLN A 220 -20.59 -4.57 -5.69
C GLN A 220 -21.67 -4.69 -6.76
N VAL A 221 -21.93 -5.92 -7.21
CA VAL A 221 -22.97 -6.25 -8.20
C VAL A 221 -23.87 -7.37 -7.70
N ASP A 222 -25.05 -7.52 -8.33
CA ASP A 222 -25.87 -8.70 -8.19
C ASP A 222 -25.35 -9.88 -9.05
N ARG A 223 -26.06 -11.01 -9.06
CA ARG A 223 -25.67 -12.20 -9.81
C ARG A 223 -25.65 -11.94 -11.31
N GLU A 224 -26.49 -11.04 -11.80
CA GLU A 224 -26.66 -10.69 -13.21
C GLU A 224 -25.72 -9.54 -13.63
N ALA A 225 -24.78 -9.15 -12.76
CA ALA A 225 -23.80 -8.09 -12.95
C ALA A 225 -24.37 -6.66 -12.99
N HIS A 226 -25.58 -6.42 -12.47
CA HIS A 226 -26.07 -5.07 -12.23
C HIS A 226 -25.42 -4.45 -10.99
N ALA A 227 -25.03 -3.19 -11.08
CA ALA A 227 -24.44 -2.46 -9.96
C ALA A 227 -25.42 -2.35 -8.78
N LEU A 228 -25.03 -2.89 -7.62
CA LEU A 228 -25.70 -2.64 -6.34
C LEU A 228 -25.17 -1.38 -5.67
N THR A 229 -23.88 -1.10 -5.89
CA THR A 229 -23.20 0.10 -5.41
C THR A 229 -22.33 0.67 -6.52
N GLY A 230 -22.17 2.00 -6.53
CA GLY A 230 -21.27 2.67 -7.47
C GLY A 230 -19.79 2.32 -7.21
N PRO A 231 -18.87 2.80 -8.05
CA PRO A 231 -17.44 2.58 -7.86
C PRO A 231 -16.95 3.18 -6.54
N ARG A 232 -16.03 2.47 -5.87
CA ARG A 232 -15.39 2.91 -4.62
C ARG A 232 -13.88 2.89 -4.72
N GLY A 233 -13.22 3.82 -4.05
CA GLY A 233 -11.78 4.02 -4.10
C GLY A 233 -10.99 2.81 -3.61
N SER A 234 -11.45 2.16 -2.54
CA SER A 234 -10.91 0.90 -2.02
C SER A 234 -10.82 -0.19 -3.10
N SER A 235 -11.95 -0.51 -3.76
CA SER A 235 -11.99 -1.49 -4.86
C SER A 235 -11.23 -1.01 -6.09
N GLN A 236 -11.38 0.27 -6.45
CA GLN A 236 -10.76 0.81 -7.65
C GLN A 236 -9.24 0.81 -7.55
N ALA A 237 -8.64 1.11 -6.40
CA ALA A 237 -7.20 1.01 -6.21
C ALA A 237 -6.69 -0.42 -6.48
N VAL A 238 -7.42 -1.45 -6.07
CA VAL A 238 -7.08 -2.85 -6.38
C VAL A 238 -7.26 -3.12 -7.87
N ILE A 239 -8.40 -2.75 -8.46
CA ILE A 239 -8.70 -2.93 -9.89
C ILE A 239 -7.58 -2.34 -10.74
N GLN A 240 -7.22 -1.08 -10.51
CA GLN A 240 -6.19 -0.38 -11.27
C GLN A 240 -4.78 -0.97 -11.06
N THR A 241 -4.55 -1.79 -10.03
CA THR A 241 -3.28 -2.50 -9.85
C THR A 241 -3.17 -3.70 -10.80
N PHE A 242 -4.26 -4.40 -11.07
CA PHE A 242 -4.27 -5.66 -11.84
C PHE A 242 -4.77 -5.50 -13.29
N TRP A 243 -5.57 -4.47 -13.56
CA TRP A 243 -6.13 -4.20 -14.88
C TRP A 243 -5.08 -4.06 -16.01
N PRO A 244 -3.92 -3.39 -15.81
CA PRO A 244 -2.91 -3.26 -16.86
C PRO A 244 -2.43 -4.61 -17.42
N ALA A 245 -2.30 -5.64 -16.56
CA ALA A 245 -1.88 -6.97 -17.01
C ALA A 245 -2.90 -7.60 -17.97
N VAL A 246 -4.20 -7.37 -17.75
CA VAL A 246 -5.26 -7.82 -18.65
C VAL A 246 -5.13 -7.12 -20.00
N ASP A 247 -4.97 -5.80 -20.00
CA ASP A 247 -4.83 -5.00 -21.22
C ASP A 247 -3.59 -5.42 -22.04
N ASP A 248 -2.44 -5.62 -21.39
CA ASP A 248 -1.21 -6.09 -22.03
C ASP A 248 -1.39 -7.46 -22.70
N VAL A 249 -2.01 -8.40 -21.98
CA VAL A 249 -2.26 -9.77 -22.49
C VAL A 249 -3.38 -9.80 -23.51
N VAL A 250 -4.32 -8.86 -23.53
CA VAL A 250 -5.34 -8.77 -24.58
C VAL A 250 -4.81 -8.00 -25.80
N GLY A 251 -3.83 -7.10 -25.61
CA GLY A 251 -3.38 -6.15 -26.62
C GLY A 251 -4.35 -4.98 -26.78
N ALA A 252 -5.09 -4.65 -25.72
CA ALA A 252 -6.00 -3.53 -25.67
C ALA A 252 -5.33 -2.33 -24.98
N LYS A 253 -5.82 -1.13 -25.28
CA LYS A 253 -5.53 0.06 -24.49
C LYS A 253 -6.85 0.66 -24.06
N ASP A 254 -6.97 0.99 -22.79
CA ASP A 254 -8.04 1.85 -22.30
C ASP A 254 -7.52 3.00 -21.44
N ASP A 255 -8.46 3.82 -21.00
CA ASP A 255 -8.27 4.99 -20.16
C ASP A 255 -8.80 4.77 -18.74
N GLN A 256 -8.85 3.52 -18.25
CA GLN A 256 -9.33 3.20 -16.89
C GLN A 256 -8.53 3.95 -15.82
N TRP A 257 -7.21 4.03 -15.97
CA TRP A 257 -6.36 4.80 -15.05
C TRP A 257 -6.70 6.28 -15.05
N GLN A 258 -6.92 6.88 -16.22
CA GLN A 258 -7.26 8.30 -16.35
C GLN A 258 -8.60 8.59 -15.67
N ARG A 259 -9.63 7.77 -15.94
CA ARG A 259 -10.94 7.87 -15.28
C ARG A 259 -10.83 7.70 -13.77
N PHE A 260 -10.11 6.68 -13.30
CA PHE A 260 -9.86 6.51 -11.87
C PHE A 260 -9.19 7.73 -11.26
N SER A 261 -8.11 8.22 -11.87
CA SER A 261 -7.35 9.34 -11.35
C SER A 261 -8.16 10.64 -11.30
N SER A 262 -9.00 10.91 -12.31
CA SER A 262 -9.84 12.11 -12.36
C SER A 262 -10.96 12.09 -11.32
N HIS A 263 -11.49 10.91 -11.00
CA HIS A 263 -12.59 10.78 -10.05
C HIS A 263 -12.12 10.58 -8.60
N PHE A 264 -11.01 9.88 -8.36
CA PHE A 264 -10.65 9.43 -7.02
C PHE A 264 -9.37 10.04 -6.46
N VAL A 265 -8.41 10.46 -7.29
CA VAL A 265 -7.18 11.07 -6.78
C VAL A 265 -7.46 12.50 -6.36
N THR A 266 -7.15 12.82 -5.11
CA THR A 266 -7.32 14.16 -4.54
C THR A 266 -6.03 14.64 -3.88
N SER A 267 -5.97 15.94 -3.58
CA SER A 267 -4.92 16.55 -2.78
C SER A 267 -5.56 17.40 -1.68
N LYS A 268 -5.21 17.11 -0.42
CA LYS A 268 -5.67 17.85 0.77
C LYS A 268 -4.46 18.21 1.63
N ALA A 269 -4.32 19.50 1.99
CA ALA A 269 -3.16 20.01 2.73
C ALA A 269 -1.78 19.61 2.12
N GLY A 270 -1.71 19.53 0.78
CA GLY A 270 -0.51 19.12 0.07
C GLY A 270 -0.21 17.62 0.06
N LEU A 271 -1.08 16.81 0.65
CA LEU A 271 -1.01 15.34 0.65
C LEU A 271 -1.96 14.79 -0.43
N ALA A 272 -1.43 13.97 -1.32
CA ALA A 272 -2.23 13.16 -2.24
C ALA A 272 -2.99 12.08 -1.48
N GLY A 273 -4.16 11.69 -1.96
CA GLY A 273 -4.91 10.59 -1.39
C GLY A 273 -5.95 10.07 -2.37
N ILE A 274 -6.49 8.90 -2.07
CA ILE A 274 -7.59 8.28 -2.82
C ILE A 274 -8.86 8.51 -2.02
N LEU A 275 -9.85 9.17 -2.65
CA LEU A 275 -11.19 9.31 -2.10
C LEU A 275 -11.86 7.94 -2.02
N GLU A 276 -12.76 7.73 -1.07
CA GLU A 276 -13.55 6.50 -1.04
C GLU A 276 -14.70 6.50 -2.04
N TYR A 277 -15.31 7.67 -2.23
CA TYR A 277 -16.38 7.89 -3.19
C TYR A 277 -15.85 8.82 -4.30
N PRO A 278 -16.35 8.69 -5.54
CA PRO A 278 -15.90 9.55 -6.63
C PRO A 278 -16.13 11.02 -6.30
N SER A 279 -15.27 11.89 -6.81
CA SER A 279 -15.36 13.34 -6.61
C SER A 279 -16.76 13.86 -6.94
N GLY A 280 -17.36 14.59 -6.01
CA GLY A 280 -18.75 15.05 -6.11
C GLY A 280 -19.75 14.16 -5.36
N ALA A 281 -19.36 12.94 -4.96
CA ALA A 281 -20.14 12.05 -4.11
C ALA A 281 -19.52 11.93 -2.71
N SER A 282 -20.34 11.49 -1.74
CA SER A 282 -19.91 11.26 -0.36
C SER A 282 -20.68 10.11 0.26
N GLY A 283 -20.04 9.40 1.18
CA GLY A 283 -20.67 8.38 2.01
C GLY A 283 -19.82 8.09 3.25
N ALA A 284 -20.30 7.16 4.08
CA ALA A 284 -19.57 6.72 5.26
C ALA A 284 -18.43 5.77 4.87
N GLY A 285 -17.40 5.70 5.71
CA GLY A 285 -16.40 4.65 5.63
C GLY A 285 -16.86 3.37 6.31
N ASP A 286 -16.25 2.26 5.94
CA ASP A 286 -16.49 0.93 6.48
C ASP A 286 -15.17 0.16 6.65
N VAL A 287 -15.24 -1.17 6.73
CA VAL A 287 -14.09 -2.04 6.93
C VAL A 287 -13.09 -1.97 5.77
N ASP A 288 -13.56 -1.75 4.53
CA ASP A 288 -12.72 -1.72 3.34
C ASP A 288 -11.98 -0.39 3.21
N SER A 289 -12.69 0.70 3.48
CA SER A 289 -12.13 2.05 3.37
C SER A 289 -11.32 2.47 4.60
N GLY A 290 -11.60 1.85 5.74
CA GLY A 290 -11.21 2.36 7.05
C GLY A 290 -11.83 3.75 7.33
N PRO A 291 -11.34 4.45 8.38
CA PRO A 291 -11.83 5.79 8.70
C PRO A 291 -11.49 6.79 7.59
N LEU A 292 -12.48 7.58 7.17
CA LEU A 292 -12.31 8.60 6.13
C LEU A 292 -11.86 9.93 6.73
N ILE A 293 -10.80 10.50 6.19
CA ILE A 293 -10.32 11.85 6.55
C ILE A 293 -10.58 12.79 5.38
N PHE A 294 -11.58 13.67 5.50
CA PHE A 294 -12.05 14.52 4.40
C PHE A 294 -12.43 13.72 3.14
N GLY A 295 -13.02 12.53 3.32
CA GLY A 295 -13.39 11.60 2.24
C GLY A 295 -12.25 10.73 1.72
N VAL A 296 -11.00 10.96 2.16
CA VAL A 296 -9.84 10.14 1.79
C VAL A 296 -9.82 8.86 2.60
N SER A 297 -9.72 7.72 1.91
CA SER A 297 -9.47 6.42 2.51
C SER A 297 -7.96 6.17 2.63
N LEU A 298 -7.50 5.84 3.83
CA LEU A 298 -6.09 5.52 4.07
C LEU A 298 -5.72 4.16 3.47
N SER A 299 -6.62 3.17 3.52
CA SER A 299 -6.42 1.86 2.88
C SER A 299 -6.35 2.00 1.37
N ALA A 300 -7.31 2.69 0.74
CA ALA A 300 -7.30 2.96 -0.68
C ALA A 300 -6.06 3.75 -1.11
N SER A 301 -5.55 4.66 -0.26
CA SER A 301 -4.32 5.40 -0.55
C SER A 301 -3.06 4.54 -0.46
N ALA A 302 -3.01 3.57 0.47
CA ALA A 302 -1.92 2.62 0.55
C ALA A 302 -1.89 1.70 -0.68
N VAL A 303 -3.05 1.18 -1.11
CA VAL A 303 -3.19 0.38 -2.33
C VAL A 303 -3.00 1.25 -3.59
N GLY A 304 -3.38 2.52 -3.55
CA GLY A 304 -3.21 3.47 -4.65
C GLY A 304 -1.76 3.66 -5.07
N LEU A 305 -0.80 3.38 -4.17
CA LEU A 305 0.62 3.31 -4.53
C LEU A 305 0.89 2.15 -5.49
N ALA A 306 0.31 0.97 -5.24
CA ALA A 306 0.41 -0.19 -6.13
C ALA A 306 -0.17 0.14 -7.51
N ALA A 307 -1.35 0.74 -7.52
CA ALA A 307 -2.05 1.14 -8.74
C ALA A 307 -1.25 2.16 -9.56
N ALA A 308 -0.71 3.20 -8.90
CA ALA A 308 0.12 4.21 -9.56
C ALA A 308 1.37 3.60 -10.18
N ARG A 309 2.00 2.62 -9.51
CA ARG A 309 3.16 1.91 -10.06
C ARG A 309 2.77 1.05 -11.25
N ALA A 310 1.72 0.26 -11.14
CA ALA A 310 1.23 -0.62 -12.20
C ALA A 310 0.84 0.14 -13.48
N ASN A 311 0.41 1.41 -13.35
CA ASN A 311 0.07 2.28 -14.48
C ASN A 311 1.20 3.23 -14.90
N GLY A 312 2.37 3.20 -14.26
CA GLY A 312 3.49 4.08 -14.63
C GLY A 312 3.32 5.55 -14.22
N ASP A 313 2.44 5.86 -13.26
CA ASP A 313 2.31 7.19 -12.65
C ASP A 313 3.38 7.38 -11.55
N GLY A 314 4.59 7.72 -11.96
CA GLY A 314 5.73 7.90 -11.08
C GLY A 314 5.51 8.99 -10.03
N ASP A 315 4.82 10.07 -10.38
CA ASP A 315 4.59 11.21 -9.50
C ASP A 315 3.66 10.85 -8.34
N LEU A 316 2.51 10.23 -8.63
CA LEU A 316 1.58 9.79 -7.59
C LEU A 316 2.22 8.70 -6.72
N ALA A 317 2.90 7.73 -7.34
CA ALA A 317 3.64 6.70 -6.60
C ALA A 317 4.70 7.31 -5.67
N GLY A 318 5.44 8.31 -6.15
CA GLY A 318 6.42 9.06 -5.37
C GLY A 318 5.78 9.80 -4.20
N ARG A 319 4.66 10.49 -4.43
CA ARG A 319 3.93 11.24 -3.38
C ARG A 319 3.43 10.30 -2.30
N LEU A 320 2.71 9.23 -2.67
CA LEU A 320 2.17 8.26 -1.72
C LEU A 320 3.27 7.57 -0.93
N THR A 321 4.39 7.21 -1.56
CA THR A 321 5.56 6.66 -0.85
C THR A 321 6.08 7.62 0.22
N ARG A 322 6.32 8.89 -0.13
CA ARG A 322 6.82 9.90 0.82
C ARG A 322 5.82 10.19 1.94
N GLN A 323 4.53 10.10 1.66
CA GLN A 323 3.49 10.35 2.65
C GLN A 323 3.37 9.21 3.66
N VAL A 324 3.55 7.96 3.24
CA VAL A 324 3.64 6.82 4.18
C VAL A 324 4.83 7.01 5.12
N GLU A 325 5.94 7.57 4.64
CA GLU A 325 7.11 7.91 5.47
C GLU A 325 6.85 9.02 6.48
N LEU A 326 6.06 10.03 6.08
CA LEU A 326 5.71 11.18 6.88
C LEU A 326 4.71 10.82 7.98
N ILE A 327 3.59 10.17 7.59
CA ILE A 327 2.44 9.92 8.45
C ILE A 327 2.56 8.59 9.19
N GLY A 328 3.10 7.56 8.55
CA GLY A 328 3.17 6.22 9.14
C GLY A 328 4.23 6.07 10.24
N VAL A 329 5.02 7.12 10.52
CA VAL A 329 6.07 7.19 11.55
C VAL A 329 6.85 5.87 11.66
N PRO A 330 7.60 5.47 10.62
CA PRO A 330 8.37 4.23 10.63
C PRO A 330 9.37 4.18 11.79
N VAL A 331 9.44 3.02 12.44
CA VAL A 331 10.34 2.74 13.57
C VAL A 331 11.14 1.45 13.30
N GLY A 332 12.39 1.45 13.73
CA GLY A 332 13.28 0.29 13.74
C GLY A 332 14.54 0.47 12.88
N TRP A 333 15.63 -0.18 13.32
CA TRP A 333 16.93 -0.11 12.65
C TRP A 333 17.15 -1.29 11.70
N HIS A 334 16.91 -2.51 12.17
CA HIS A 334 17.07 -3.76 11.39
C HIS A 334 15.80 -4.14 10.63
N THR A 335 14.63 -3.97 11.28
CA THR A 335 13.32 -4.12 10.66
C THR A 335 12.60 -2.77 10.65
N THR A 336 11.61 -2.59 9.79
CA THR A 336 10.79 -1.37 9.75
C THR A 336 9.32 -1.74 9.90
N ARG A 337 8.64 -1.05 10.83
CA ARG A 337 7.21 -1.15 11.05
C ARG A 337 6.57 0.23 11.07
N TYR A 338 5.37 0.36 10.54
CA TYR A 338 4.60 1.61 10.57
C TYR A 338 3.60 1.60 11.71
N LEU A 339 3.26 2.79 12.24
CA LEU A 339 2.37 2.96 13.39
C LEU A 339 2.73 2.00 14.55
N PHE A 340 4.02 1.86 14.83
CA PHE A 340 4.58 0.97 15.86
C PHE A 340 4.35 -0.53 15.65
N GLY A 341 3.87 -0.95 14.47
CA GLY A 341 3.59 -2.35 14.13
C GLY A 341 2.35 -2.91 14.81
N VAL A 342 1.39 -2.02 15.15
CA VAL A 342 0.11 -2.41 15.77
C VAL A 342 -0.74 -3.24 14.81
N LEU A 343 -0.70 -2.93 13.51
CA LEU A 343 -1.50 -3.58 12.47
C LEU A 343 -0.58 -4.22 11.40
N PRO A 344 -0.11 -5.48 11.58
CA PRO A 344 0.70 -6.17 10.58
C PRO A 344 0.10 -6.18 9.18
N VAL A 345 -1.23 -6.26 9.05
CA VAL A 345 -1.91 -6.19 7.74
C VAL A 345 -1.62 -4.88 6.99
N ALA A 346 -1.55 -3.75 7.71
CA ALA A 346 -1.23 -2.46 7.10
C ALA A 346 0.22 -2.42 6.60
N ASP A 347 1.15 -3.00 7.37
CA ASP A 347 2.53 -3.19 6.93
C ASP A 347 2.61 -4.09 5.69
N ALA A 348 1.81 -5.15 5.61
CA ALA A 348 1.75 -6.05 4.45
C ALA A 348 1.26 -5.33 3.18
N PHE A 349 0.19 -4.52 3.28
CA PHE A 349 -0.28 -3.68 2.17
C PHE A 349 0.80 -2.70 1.69
N ILE A 350 1.49 -2.02 2.62
CA ILE A 350 2.56 -1.07 2.27
C ILE A 350 3.74 -1.80 1.59
N ALA A 351 4.15 -2.96 2.11
CA ALA A 351 5.24 -3.75 1.55
C ALA A 351 4.91 -4.24 0.14
N TRP A 352 3.71 -4.79 -0.04
CA TRP A 352 3.19 -5.20 -1.34
C TRP A 352 3.11 -4.02 -2.31
N ALA A 353 2.46 -2.93 -1.95
CA ALA A 353 2.29 -1.78 -2.84
C ALA A 353 3.61 -1.17 -3.29
N ARG A 354 4.63 -1.13 -2.42
CA ARG A 354 5.98 -0.65 -2.77
C ARG A 354 6.72 -1.59 -3.71
N THR A 355 6.43 -2.89 -3.66
CA THR A 355 7.17 -3.89 -4.42
C THR A 355 6.55 -4.14 -5.78
N VAL A 356 5.24 -3.91 -5.97
CA VAL A 356 4.57 -3.99 -7.29
C VAL A 356 5.45 -3.36 -8.39
N PRO A 357 5.72 -4.07 -9.50
CA PRO A 357 6.53 -3.53 -10.60
C PRO A 357 5.97 -2.20 -11.11
N ALA A 358 6.88 -1.26 -11.38
CA ALA A 358 6.48 -0.06 -12.12
C ALA A 358 6.32 -0.43 -13.60
N SER A 359 5.28 0.08 -14.25
CA SER A 359 5.12 -0.10 -15.70
C SER A 359 6.32 0.47 -16.46
N ASP A 360 6.79 -0.26 -17.47
CA ASP A 360 7.83 0.21 -18.38
C ASP A 360 7.34 1.40 -19.24
N ALA A 361 6.02 1.49 -19.45
CA ALA A 361 5.37 2.61 -20.13
C ALA A 361 5.05 3.73 -19.12
N ALA A 362 6.08 4.47 -18.69
CA ALA A 362 5.90 5.57 -17.75
C ALA A 362 4.91 6.62 -18.31
N LEU A 363 3.79 6.84 -17.60
CA LEU A 363 2.87 7.95 -17.87
C LEU A 363 3.49 9.29 -17.48
N ASN A 364 4.22 9.31 -16.37
CA ASN A 364 5.03 10.44 -15.96
C ASN A 364 6.20 9.97 -15.09
N THR A 365 7.28 10.76 -15.06
CA THR A 365 8.52 10.45 -14.32
C THR A 365 8.69 11.29 -13.06
N GLY A 366 7.59 11.80 -12.49
CA GLY A 366 7.65 12.60 -11.28
C GLY A 366 8.22 11.79 -10.11
N SER A 367 8.93 12.46 -9.21
CA SER A 367 9.49 11.81 -8.00
C SER A 367 8.62 12.05 -6.76
N GLY A 368 7.46 12.67 -6.95
CA GLY A 368 6.54 13.09 -5.91
C GLY A 368 7.08 14.13 -4.93
N ARG A 369 8.14 14.85 -5.32
CA ARG A 369 8.68 15.97 -4.55
C ARG A 369 7.69 17.13 -4.58
N SER A 370 7.52 17.78 -3.44
CA SER A 370 6.57 18.89 -3.31
C SER A 370 7.08 19.95 -2.32
N ALA A 371 6.86 21.23 -2.65
CA ALA A 371 7.16 22.33 -1.73
C ALA A 371 6.31 22.28 -0.46
N TRP A 372 5.19 21.55 -0.46
CA TRP A 372 4.35 21.34 0.72
C TRP A 372 5.09 20.67 1.88
N PHE A 373 6.17 19.92 1.63
CA PHE A 373 7.00 19.37 2.71
C PHE A 373 7.67 20.47 3.56
N LEU A 374 7.84 21.69 3.04
CA LEU A 374 8.29 22.85 3.82
C LEU A 374 7.21 23.30 4.81
N VAL A 375 5.93 23.21 4.42
CA VAL A 375 4.79 23.50 5.32
C VAL A 375 4.72 22.43 6.41
N TRP A 376 4.89 21.15 6.06
CA TRP A 376 4.96 20.05 7.03
C TRP A 376 6.19 20.11 7.95
N ALA A 377 7.22 20.86 7.58
CA ALA A 377 8.37 21.15 8.42
C ALA A 377 8.10 22.27 9.45
N ALA A 378 7.04 23.07 9.29
CA ALA A 378 6.73 24.21 10.15
C ALA A 378 6.56 23.85 11.64
N PRO A 379 5.87 22.76 12.03
CA PRO A 379 5.80 22.35 13.44
C PRO A 379 7.18 22.10 14.06
N SER A 380 8.10 21.48 13.31
CA SER A 380 9.48 21.24 13.74
C SER A 380 10.26 22.55 13.89
N MET A 381 10.07 23.49 12.96
CA MET A 381 10.71 24.82 13.04
C MET A 381 10.18 25.64 14.23
N LEU A 382 8.87 25.58 14.50
CA LEU A 382 8.25 26.24 15.65
C LEU A 382 8.73 25.63 16.98
N LEU A 383 8.84 24.30 17.05
CA LEU A 383 9.39 23.62 18.23
C LEU A 383 10.85 24.02 18.47
N LEU A 384 11.65 24.14 17.40
CA LEU A 384 13.03 24.60 17.48
C LEU A 384 13.13 26.05 17.96
N ALA A 385 12.29 26.94 17.44
CA ALA A 385 12.24 28.33 17.88
C ALA A 385 11.84 28.45 19.35
N ALA A 386 10.84 27.68 19.79
CA ALA A 386 10.39 27.63 21.18
C ALA A 386 11.47 27.07 22.12
N SER A 387 12.20 26.02 21.71
CA SER A 387 13.25 25.42 22.53
C SER A 387 14.43 26.37 22.72
N LEU A 388 14.80 27.13 21.69
CA LEU A 388 15.83 28.18 21.76
C LEU A 388 15.40 29.36 22.65
N ALA A 389 14.11 29.73 22.64
CA ALA A 389 13.57 30.77 23.52
C ALA A 389 13.59 30.38 25.01
N LEU A 390 13.52 29.09 25.32
CA LEU A 390 13.62 28.55 26.69
C LEU A 390 15.06 28.45 27.20
N TRP A 391 16.06 28.67 26.34
CA TRP A 391 17.46 28.63 26.74
C TRP A 391 17.76 29.79 27.71
N PRO A 392 18.49 29.57 28.82
CA PRO A 392 18.84 30.64 29.74
C PRO A 392 19.61 31.73 28.98
N ARG A 393 19.02 32.92 28.85
CA ARG A 393 19.75 34.09 28.35
C ARG A 393 20.86 34.38 29.36
N ALA A 394 22.11 34.40 28.90
CA ALA A 394 23.21 34.87 29.72
C ALA A 394 22.86 36.28 30.22
N ARG A 395 22.71 36.45 31.54
CA ARG A 395 22.67 37.78 32.14
C ARG A 395 23.97 38.44 31.71
N LYS A 396 23.90 39.47 30.85
CA LYS A 396 25.01 40.40 30.69
C LYS A 396 25.32 40.92 32.09
N THR A 397 26.41 40.48 32.68
CA THR A 397 26.96 41.04 33.90
C THR A 397 27.14 42.52 33.62
N GLY A 398 26.35 43.34 34.32
CA GLY A 398 26.47 44.79 34.26
C GLY A 398 27.93 45.15 34.49
N ARG A 399 28.47 45.97 33.59
CA ARG A 399 29.72 46.70 33.76
C ARG A 399 29.73 47.25 35.19
N THR A 400 30.59 46.71 36.05
CA THR A 400 30.84 47.25 37.38
C THR A 400 31.33 48.67 37.21
N THR A 401 30.53 49.64 37.66
CA THR A 401 30.97 51.02 37.87
C THR A 401 32.16 51.01 38.85
N HIS A 402 33.20 51.74 38.47
CA HIS A 402 34.46 51.89 39.23
C HIS A 402 34.23 52.24 40.71
N PRO A 403 35.07 51.75 41.64
CA PRO A 403 35.10 52.27 43.00
C PRO A 403 35.82 53.63 43.01
N GLU A 404 35.17 54.62 43.60
CA GLU A 404 35.69 55.95 43.91
C GLU A 404 36.85 55.85 44.92
N PRO A 405 37.95 56.61 44.78
CA PRO A 405 39.06 56.55 45.72
C PRO A 405 38.77 57.36 46.99
N ALA A 406 39.22 56.80 48.11
CA ALA A 406 39.02 57.27 49.47
C ALA A 406 39.45 58.72 49.73
N ASP A 407 38.59 59.47 50.40
CA ASP A 407 38.92 60.72 51.09
C ASP A 407 39.93 60.46 52.22
N ARG A 408 41.01 61.24 52.23
CA ARG A 408 41.92 61.40 53.37
C ARG A 408 41.31 62.40 54.36
N PRO A 409 41.42 62.18 55.68
CA PRO A 409 41.21 63.27 56.63
C PRO A 409 42.50 64.11 56.75
N ALA A 410 42.34 65.43 56.72
CA ALA A 410 43.24 66.37 57.36
C ALA A 410 42.39 67.22 58.34
N ASP A 411 42.90 67.26 59.57
CA ASP A 411 42.51 68.01 60.78
C ASP A 411 41.24 67.62 61.53
#